data_AF-A0A970U1Y0-F1
#
_entry.id   AF-A0A970U1Y0-F1
#
_cell.length_a   1.000
_cell.length_b   1.000
_cell.length_c   1.000
_cell.angle_alpha   90.00
_cell.angle_beta   90.00
_cell.angle_gamma   90.00
#
_symmetry.space_group_name_H-M   'P 1'
#
loop_
_entity.id
_entity.type
_entity.pdbx_description
1 polymer ?
#
loop_
_entity_poly.entity_id
_entity_poly.type
_entity_poly.pdbx_seq_one_letter_code
_entity_poly.pdbx_strand_id
1 'polypeptide(L)'
;GYEGVYVKAITGIPIAMEGRSSAVAHPSPVGNIAACAADLWSNESVQHIKLLGGYAPTVSMEQLAYDCRLMNGATRRGPEAARLLRDLHADSDSALDPQAYVLRPDVVVAIAAKIVADSKGPFSRSKTAARAAVEALRSGLAAGQLNLDSRETDWLDRIEDQLDQIAADEEDFIRAMLGETEKLNPAHYDLV
;
A
#
# COMPACT_ATOMS: atom_id res chain seq x y z
N GLY A 1 4.73 1.27 6.91
CA GLY A 1 3.49 1.65 6.22
C GLY A 1 3.30 0.76 5.00
N TYR A 2 2.06 0.53 4.60
CA TYR A 2 1.71 -0.30 3.45
C TYR A 2 2.32 0.21 2.14
N GLU A 3 2.54 1.52 2.03
CA GLU A 3 3.23 2.19 0.91
C GLU A 3 4.69 1.76 0.74
N GLY A 4 5.27 1.06 1.74
CA GLY A 4 6.62 0.52 1.68
C GLY A 4 6.89 -0.32 0.43
N VAL A 5 5.87 -1.00 -0.13
CA VAL A 5 6.02 -1.77 -1.38
C VAL A 5 6.47 -0.90 -2.56
N TYR A 6 6.01 0.35 -2.65
CA TYR A 6 6.45 1.29 -3.68
C TYR A 6 7.88 1.77 -3.41
N VAL A 7 8.21 2.06 -2.15
CA VAL A 7 9.59 2.43 -1.76
C VAL A 7 10.55 1.32 -2.13
N LYS A 8 10.22 0.05 -1.84
CA LYS A 8 11.00 -1.11 -2.23
C LYS A 8 11.11 -1.27 -3.74
N ALA A 9 10.03 -1.11 -4.48
CA ALA A 9 10.06 -1.19 -5.95
C ALA A 9 10.96 -0.10 -6.58
N ILE A 10 10.99 1.09 -5.99
CA ILE A 10 11.81 2.22 -6.48
C ILE A 10 13.28 2.07 -6.08
N THR A 11 13.56 1.66 -4.84
CA THR A 11 14.90 1.77 -4.23
C THR A 11 15.62 0.43 -4.02
N GLY A 12 14.87 -0.68 -4.02
CA GLY A 12 15.39 -2.00 -3.69
C GLY A 12 15.67 -2.23 -2.19
N ILE A 13 15.37 -1.26 -1.31
CA ILE A 13 15.61 -1.43 0.13
C ILE A 13 14.62 -2.41 0.76
N PRO A 14 15.02 -3.14 1.82
CA PRO A 14 14.11 -4.02 2.53
C PRO A 14 13.06 -3.23 3.33
N ILE A 15 11.87 -3.81 3.47
CA ILE A 15 10.73 -3.21 4.17
C ILE A 15 10.13 -4.17 5.21
N ALA A 16 9.64 -3.59 6.30
CA ALA A 16 8.75 -4.28 7.22
C ALA A 16 7.30 -4.07 6.80
N MET A 17 6.52 -5.15 6.77
CA MET A 17 5.11 -5.15 6.43
C MET A 17 4.29 -5.83 7.55
N GLU A 18 3.00 -5.51 7.58
CA GLU A 18 2.01 -6.09 8.47
C GLU A 18 0.73 -6.39 7.68
N GLY A 19 -0.11 -7.28 8.20
CA GLY A 19 -1.34 -7.71 7.51
C GLY A 19 -2.13 -8.69 8.36
N ARG A 20 -2.37 -9.92 7.86
CA ARG A 20 -3.23 -10.90 8.56
C ARG A 20 -2.86 -11.14 10.03
N SER A 21 -1.56 -11.12 10.35
CA SER A 21 -1.04 -11.37 11.71
C SER A 21 -0.90 -10.10 12.57
N SER A 22 -1.41 -8.97 12.08
CA SER A 22 -1.53 -7.69 12.80
C SER A 22 -2.97 -7.32 13.15
N ALA A 23 -3.93 -8.22 12.94
CA ALA A 23 -5.34 -8.03 13.31
C ALA A 23 -5.57 -7.70 14.80
N VAL A 24 -4.57 -7.95 15.65
CA VAL A 24 -4.58 -7.58 17.07
C VAL A 24 -4.44 -6.07 17.30
N ALA A 25 -3.89 -5.33 16.33
CA ALA A 25 -3.73 -3.88 16.36
C ALA A 25 -4.90 -3.17 15.68
N HIS A 26 -5.24 -3.58 14.45
CA HIS A 26 -6.32 -2.98 13.67
C HIS A 26 -6.86 -3.92 12.57
N PRO A 27 -8.12 -3.75 12.13
CA PRO A 27 -8.65 -4.42 10.95
C PRO A 27 -8.18 -3.71 9.67
N SER A 28 -7.93 -4.48 8.62
CA SER A 28 -7.46 -3.97 7.32
C SER A 28 -7.97 -4.85 6.18
N PRO A 29 -8.28 -4.29 4.99
CA PRO A 29 -8.55 -5.07 3.78
C PRO A 29 -7.26 -5.67 3.17
N VAL A 30 -6.09 -5.34 3.72
CA VAL A 30 -4.77 -5.74 3.23
C VAL A 30 -4.17 -6.82 4.14
N GLY A 31 -4.70 -8.05 4.04
CA GLY A 31 -4.35 -9.15 4.93
C GLY A 31 -3.13 -9.96 4.47
N ASN A 32 -3.34 -10.78 3.44
CA ASN A 32 -2.33 -11.64 2.84
C ASN A 32 -1.45 -10.90 1.85
N ILE A 33 -2.02 -9.98 1.04
CA ILE A 33 -1.31 -9.28 -0.02
C ILE A 33 -0.12 -8.45 0.49
N ALA A 34 -0.17 -7.99 1.75
CA ALA A 34 0.96 -7.31 2.37
C ALA A 34 2.22 -8.19 2.48
N ALA A 35 2.06 -9.51 2.48
CA ALA A 35 3.18 -10.45 2.52
C ALA A 35 3.89 -10.61 1.16
N CYS A 36 3.31 -10.12 0.05
CA CYS A 36 3.86 -10.32 -1.30
C CYS A 36 5.27 -9.76 -1.49
N ALA A 37 5.65 -8.72 -0.75
CA ALA A 37 6.95 -8.07 -0.88
C ALA A 37 7.64 -7.82 0.48
N ALA A 38 7.18 -8.44 1.56
CA ALA A 38 7.73 -8.26 2.90
C ALA A 38 9.15 -8.83 3.03
N ASP A 39 10.06 -8.09 3.68
CA ASP A 39 11.36 -8.61 4.14
C ASP A 39 11.34 -8.89 5.65
N LEU A 40 10.56 -8.10 6.38
CA LEU A 40 10.23 -8.29 7.78
C LEU A 40 8.70 -8.33 7.95
N TRP A 41 8.22 -9.13 8.91
CA TRP A 41 6.79 -9.34 9.16
C TRP A 41 6.44 -8.94 10.59
N SER A 42 5.47 -8.04 10.73
CA SER A 42 5.08 -7.38 11.97
C SER A 42 3.65 -7.72 12.38
N ASN A 43 3.39 -7.74 13.69
CA ASN A 43 2.04 -7.78 14.26
C ASN A 43 1.50 -6.38 14.61
N GLU A 44 2.20 -5.34 14.15
CA GLU A 44 2.03 -3.92 14.46
C GLU A 44 2.21 -3.60 15.96
N SER A 45 1.18 -3.87 16.78
CA SER A 45 1.23 -3.61 18.20
C SER A 45 0.28 -4.54 18.96
N VAL A 46 0.69 -4.97 20.16
CA VAL A 46 -0.16 -5.78 21.03
C VAL A 46 0.10 -5.43 22.49
N GLN A 47 -0.98 -5.31 23.26
CA GLN A 47 -0.87 -5.06 24.70
C GLN A 47 -0.23 -6.26 25.41
N HIS A 48 0.61 -5.98 26.41
CA HIS A 48 1.25 -7.03 27.21
C HIS A 48 0.27 -7.63 28.25
N ILE A 49 -0.61 -8.53 27.79
CA ILE A 49 -1.60 -9.22 28.63
C ILE A 49 -1.42 -10.74 28.56
N LYS A 50 -1.91 -11.46 29.59
CA LYS A 50 -1.89 -12.92 29.63
C LYS A 50 -3.08 -13.50 28.86
N LEU A 51 -2.81 -14.35 27.88
CA LEU A 51 -3.77 -15.19 27.17
C LEU A 51 -3.65 -16.65 27.64
N LEU A 52 -4.54 -17.52 27.17
CA LEU A 52 -4.49 -18.96 27.45
C LEU A 52 -3.14 -19.58 27.01
N GLY A 53 -2.65 -19.23 25.82
CA GLY A 53 -1.43 -19.78 25.22
C GLY A 53 -0.11 -19.14 25.67
N GLY A 54 -0.14 -18.08 26.48
CA GLY A 54 1.05 -17.29 26.79
C GLY A 54 0.74 -15.81 26.95
N TYR A 55 1.76 -14.98 27.13
CA TYR A 55 1.57 -13.53 27.01
C TYR A 55 1.34 -13.16 25.54
N ALA A 56 0.48 -12.17 25.28
CA ALA A 56 0.07 -11.82 23.93
C ALA A 56 1.25 -11.51 22.98
N PRO A 57 2.33 -10.81 23.39
CA PRO A 57 3.52 -10.66 22.55
C PRO A 57 4.18 -11.99 22.16
N THR A 58 4.18 -12.99 23.05
CA THR A 58 4.72 -14.34 22.75
C THR A 58 3.83 -15.06 21.74
N VAL A 59 2.51 -14.99 21.92
CA VAL A 59 1.53 -15.62 21.01
C VAL A 59 1.63 -14.98 19.61
N SER A 60 1.68 -13.65 19.52
CA SER A 60 1.85 -12.94 18.25
C SER A 60 3.18 -13.27 17.59
N MET A 61 4.29 -13.30 18.35
CA MET A 61 5.60 -13.67 17.80
C MET A 61 5.62 -15.10 17.23
N GLU A 62 4.91 -16.04 17.85
CA GLU A 62 4.77 -17.40 17.32
C GLU A 62 4.05 -17.41 15.95
N GLN A 63 2.95 -16.66 15.80
CA GLN A 63 2.24 -16.52 14.53
C GLN A 63 3.14 -15.92 13.44
N LEU A 64 3.85 -14.83 13.75
CA LEU A 64 4.80 -14.20 12.82
C LEU A 64 5.90 -15.18 12.41
N ALA A 65 6.42 -15.96 13.36
CA ALA A 65 7.46 -16.95 13.07
C ALA A 65 6.98 -18.06 12.12
N TYR A 66 5.72 -18.51 12.23
CA TYR A 66 5.16 -19.48 11.28
C TYR A 66 4.97 -18.91 9.88
N ASP A 67 4.47 -17.67 9.77
CA ASP A 67 4.35 -16.98 8.48
C ASP A 67 5.72 -16.88 7.79
N CYS A 68 6.73 -16.39 8.51
CA CYS A 68 8.10 -16.29 8.00
C CYS A 68 8.69 -17.65 7.61
N ARG A 69 8.43 -18.72 8.38
CA ARG A 69 8.89 -20.08 8.03
C ARG A 69 8.28 -20.58 6.72
N LEU A 70 7.00 -20.29 6.47
CA LEU A 70 6.34 -20.65 5.22
C LEU A 70 6.94 -19.89 4.03
N MET A 71 7.07 -18.57 4.13
CA MET A 71 7.67 -17.72 3.08
C MET A 71 9.12 -18.12 2.78
N ASN A 72 9.91 -18.38 3.82
CA ASN A 72 11.28 -18.87 3.67
C ASN A 72 11.32 -20.28 3.06
N GLY A 73 10.34 -21.13 3.37
CA GLY A 73 10.17 -22.45 2.78
C GLY A 73 9.95 -22.38 1.27
N ALA A 74 9.06 -21.49 0.81
CA ALA A 74 8.82 -21.25 -0.61
C ALA A 74 10.08 -20.72 -1.31
N THR A 75 10.78 -19.76 -0.69
CA THR A 75 12.04 -19.21 -1.21
C THR A 75 13.11 -20.28 -1.40
N ARG A 76 13.31 -21.17 -0.41
CA ARG A 76 14.27 -22.30 -0.52
C ARG A 76 13.93 -23.30 -1.61
N ARG A 77 12.65 -23.46 -1.96
CA ARG A 77 12.21 -24.32 -3.07
C ARG A 77 12.47 -23.72 -4.45
N GLY A 78 12.82 -22.43 -4.50
CA GLY A 78 13.21 -21.73 -5.71
C GLY A 78 12.19 -20.70 -6.19
N PRO A 79 12.54 -19.95 -7.26
CA PRO A 79 11.78 -18.78 -7.68
C PRO A 79 10.34 -19.06 -8.10
N GLU A 80 10.05 -20.24 -8.65
CA GLU A 80 8.69 -20.62 -9.06
C GLU A 80 7.77 -20.79 -7.84
N ALA A 81 8.22 -21.51 -6.82
CA ALA A 81 7.47 -21.70 -5.58
C ALA A 81 7.27 -20.37 -4.82
N ALA A 82 8.30 -19.52 -4.79
CA ALA A 82 8.22 -18.20 -4.19
C ALA A 82 7.19 -17.29 -4.91
N ARG A 83 7.21 -17.27 -6.25
CA ARG A 83 6.23 -16.50 -7.04
C ARG A 83 4.82 -17.05 -6.90
N LEU A 84 4.65 -18.37 -6.91
CA LEU A 84 3.35 -18.98 -6.67
C LEU A 84 2.76 -18.55 -5.32
N LEU A 85 3.54 -18.62 -4.23
CA LEU A 85 3.06 -18.18 -2.91
C LEU A 85 2.74 -16.68 -2.89
N ARG A 86 3.59 -15.85 -3.50
CA ARG A 86 3.34 -14.41 -3.66
C ARG A 86 2.04 -14.14 -4.40
N ASP A 87 1.79 -14.86 -5.50
CA ASP A 87 0.62 -14.65 -6.35
C ASP A 87 -0.65 -15.10 -5.62
N LEU A 88 -0.60 -16.21 -4.88
CA LEU A 88 -1.69 -16.63 -3.99
C LEU A 88 -2.01 -15.59 -2.91
N HIS A 89 -0.98 -14.95 -2.32
CA HIS A 89 -1.19 -13.86 -1.38
C HIS A 89 -1.88 -12.66 -2.04
N ALA A 90 -1.46 -12.27 -3.25
CA ALA A 90 -2.05 -11.16 -3.96
C ALA A 90 -3.51 -11.45 -4.35
N ASP A 91 -3.74 -12.59 -5.00
CA ASP A 91 -5.05 -12.97 -5.56
C ASP A 91 -6.10 -13.22 -4.47
N SER A 92 -5.68 -13.56 -3.25
CA SER A 92 -6.63 -13.76 -2.14
C SER A 92 -7.33 -12.49 -1.66
N ASP A 93 -6.72 -11.31 -1.86
CA ASP A 93 -7.25 -10.04 -1.35
C ASP A 93 -7.58 -9.05 -2.48
N SER A 94 -6.82 -9.04 -3.58
CA SER A 94 -6.79 -7.92 -4.51
C SER A 94 -8.11 -7.61 -5.20
N ALA A 95 -8.98 -8.61 -5.37
CA ALA A 95 -10.27 -8.41 -6.03
C ALA A 95 -11.36 -7.86 -5.09
N LEU A 96 -11.07 -7.78 -3.79
CA LEU A 96 -12.05 -7.49 -2.73
C LEU A 96 -12.05 -6.03 -2.29
N ASP A 97 -10.97 -5.29 -2.53
CA ASP A 97 -10.84 -3.90 -2.11
C ASP A 97 -9.83 -3.15 -3.00
N PRO A 98 -10.10 -1.89 -3.40
CA PRO A 98 -9.17 -1.10 -4.20
C PRO A 98 -7.80 -0.87 -3.51
N GLN A 99 -7.77 -0.79 -2.18
CA GLN A 99 -6.53 -0.64 -1.40
C GLN A 99 -5.65 -1.89 -1.52
N ALA A 100 -6.26 -3.09 -1.54
CA ALA A 100 -5.52 -4.32 -1.81
C ALA A 100 -5.05 -4.36 -3.27
N TYR A 101 -5.91 -3.99 -4.23
CA TYR A 101 -5.58 -4.04 -5.65
C TYR A 101 -4.32 -3.24 -6.01
N VAL A 102 -4.19 -2.01 -5.50
CA VAL A 102 -3.02 -1.17 -5.79
C VAL A 102 -1.72 -1.69 -5.19
N LEU A 103 -1.78 -2.62 -4.23
CA LEU A 103 -0.63 -3.26 -3.59
C LEU A 103 -0.20 -4.57 -4.28
N ARG A 104 -0.88 -5.01 -5.34
CA ARG A 104 -0.44 -6.16 -6.13
C ARG A 104 0.97 -5.90 -6.70
N PRO A 105 1.90 -6.87 -6.67
CA PRO A 105 3.29 -6.65 -7.10
C PRO A 105 3.44 -6.10 -8.52
N ASP A 106 2.62 -6.56 -9.47
CA ASP A 106 2.60 -6.08 -10.85
C ASP A 106 2.09 -4.64 -10.97
N VAL A 107 1.02 -4.30 -10.24
CA VAL A 107 0.47 -2.94 -10.18
C VAL A 107 1.46 -1.97 -9.51
N VAL A 108 2.07 -2.38 -8.40
CA VAL A 108 3.08 -1.60 -7.67
C VAL A 108 4.25 -1.25 -8.58
N VAL A 109 4.81 -2.23 -9.29
CA VAL A 109 5.94 -2.00 -10.20
C VAL A 109 5.55 -1.07 -11.36
N ALA A 110 4.35 -1.22 -11.91
CA ALA A 110 3.86 -0.36 -12.99
C ALA A 110 3.70 1.11 -12.54
N ILE A 111 3.11 1.34 -11.36
CA ILE A 111 2.96 2.68 -10.78
C ILE A 111 4.34 3.26 -10.42
N ALA A 112 5.20 2.48 -9.76
CA ALA A 112 6.54 2.91 -9.38
C ALA A 112 7.37 3.35 -10.60
N ALA A 113 7.28 2.64 -11.72
CA ALA A 113 7.95 3.01 -12.96
C ALA A 113 7.50 4.38 -13.47
N LYS A 114 6.20 4.70 -13.41
CA LYS A 114 5.67 6.03 -13.78
C LYS A 114 6.18 7.13 -12.86
N ILE A 115 6.22 6.87 -11.54
CA ILE A 115 6.75 7.81 -10.54
C ILE A 115 8.21 8.14 -10.82
N VAL A 116 9.04 7.12 -11.08
CA VAL A 116 10.48 7.31 -11.35
C VAL A 116 10.73 8.02 -12.68
N ALA A 117 9.87 7.78 -13.69
CA ALA A 117 9.98 8.44 -14.99
C ALA A 117 9.65 9.95 -14.93
N ASP A 118 8.90 10.40 -13.93
CA ASP A 118 8.61 11.82 -13.72
C ASP A 118 9.82 12.53 -13.09
N SER A 119 10.41 13.45 -13.87
CA SER A 119 11.60 14.21 -13.51
C SER A 119 11.31 15.62 -13.01
N LYS A 120 10.05 16.04 -12.92
CA LYS A 120 9.67 17.44 -12.64
C LYS A 120 9.73 17.82 -11.16
N GLY A 121 9.71 16.84 -10.26
CA GLY A 121 9.85 17.06 -8.82
C GLY A 121 8.81 16.29 -7.97
N PRO A 122 8.88 16.42 -6.64
CA PRO A 122 8.02 15.67 -5.72
C PRO A 122 6.53 15.90 -5.93
N PHE A 123 6.08 17.14 -6.13
CA PHE A 123 4.67 17.45 -6.38
C PHE A 123 4.13 16.75 -7.64
N SER A 124 4.85 16.88 -8.76
CA SER A 124 4.49 16.21 -10.02
C SER A 124 4.45 14.69 -9.86
N ARG A 125 5.45 14.10 -9.16
CA ARG A 125 5.49 12.67 -8.86
C ARG A 125 4.29 12.20 -8.04
N SER A 126 3.84 12.97 -7.06
CA SER A 126 2.63 12.66 -6.28
C SER A 126 1.38 12.66 -7.16
N LYS A 127 1.22 13.64 -8.05
CA LYS A 127 0.13 13.69 -9.03
C LYS A 127 0.19 12.51 -10.01
N THR A 128 1.39 12.16 -10.48
CA THR A 128 1.65 11.01 -11.34
C THR A 128 1.28 9.69 -10.63
N ALA A 129 1.64 9.53 -9.36
CA ALA A 129 1.26 8.36 -8.56
C ALA A 129 -0.26 8.22 -8.43
N ALA A 130 -0.96 9.32 -8.10
CA ALA A 130 -2.41 9.33 -7.94
C ALA A 130 -3.13 8.97 -9.24
N ARG A 131 -2.72 9.55 -10.37
CA ARG A 131 -3.29 9.22 -11.69
C ARG A 131 -3.02 7.78 -12.09
N ALA A 132 -1.79 7.30 -11.89
CA ALA A 132 -1.42 5.92 -12.18
C ALA A 132 -2.23 4.90 -11.35
N ALA A 133 -2.56 5.24 -10.09
CA ALA A 133 -3.42 4.42 -9.25
C ALA A 133 -4.86 4.38 -9.78
N VAL A 134 -5.45 5.53 -10.15
CA VAL A 134 -6.79 5.59 -10.78
C VAL A 134 -6.83 4.77 -12.07
N GLU A 135 -5.85 4.95 -12.96
CA GLU A 135 -5.74 4.18 -14.21
C GLU A 135 -5.64 2.67 -13.95
N ALA A 136 -4.88 2.25 -12.94
CA ALA A 136 -4.75 0.84 -12.56
C ALA A 136 -6.09 0.27 -12.04
N LEU A 137 -6.79 1.00 -11.17
CA LEU A 137 -8.10 0.60 -10.65
C LEU A 137 -9.14 0.48 -11.77
N ARG A 138 -9.19 1.44 -12.69
CA ARG A 138 -10.07 1.40 -13.89
C ARG A 138 -9.77 0.20 -14.77
N SER A 139 -8.48 -0.05 -15.03
CA SER A 139 -8.04 -1.18 -15.84
C SER A 139 -8.41 -2.51 -15.17
N GLY A 140 -8.22 -2.61 -13.86
CA GLY A 140 -8.62 -3.77 -13.06
C GLY A 140 -10.12 -4.03 -13.09
N LEU A 141 -10.92 -2.98 -12.95
CA LEU A 141 -12.39 -3.06 -13.04
C LEU A 141 -12.82 -3.52 -14.45
N ALA A 142 -12.28 -2.90 -15.50
CA ALA A 142 -12.60 -3.26 -16.89
C ALA A 142 -12.17 -4.70 -17.26
N ALA A 143 -11.09 -5.20 -16.65
CA ALA A 143 -10.60 -6.56 -16.83
C ALA A 143 -11.32 -7.60 -15.94
N GLY A 144 -12.25 -7.18 -15.07
CA GLY A 144 -12.92 -8.06 -14.11
C GLY A 144 -11.99 -8.60 -13.00
N GLN A 145 -10.88 -7.91 -12.74
CA GLN A 145 -9.88 -8.28 -11.72
C GLN A 145 -10.09 -7.55 -10.39
N LEU A 146 -10.92 -6.51 -10.39
CA LEU A 146 -11.32 -5.73 -9.22
C LEU A 146 -12.84 -5.59 -9.22
N ASN A 147 -13.47 -5.81 -8.07
CA ASN A 147 -14.88 -5.53 -7.88
C ASN A 147 -15.03 -4.24 -7.09
N LEU A 148 -15.79 -3.29 -7.64
CA LEU A 148 -16.20 -2.07 -6.94
C LEU A 148 -17.71 -2.00 -6.95
N ASP A 149 -18.30 -1.54 -5.86
CA ASP A 149 -19.71 -1.17 -5.85
C ASP A 149 -19.96 0.15 -6.59
N SER A 150 -21.24 0.52 -6.75
CA SER A 150 -21.57 1.75 -7.46
C SER A 150 -21.08 3.01 -6.73
N ARG A 151 -21.03 3.00 -5.40
CA ARG A 151 -20.54 4.16 -4.62
C ARG A 151 -19.04 4.31 -4.75
N GLU A 152 -18.30 3.21 -4.72
CA GLU A 152 -16.85 3.20 -4.93
C GLU A 152 -16.50 3.67 -6.34
N THR A 153 -17.30 3.27 -7.33
CA THR A 153 -17.15 3.75 -8.72
C THR A 153 -17.40 5.26 -8.82
N ASP A 154 -18.49 5.76 -8.22
CA ASP A 154 -18.80 7.20 -8.18
C ASP A 154 -17.68 8.01 -7.48
N TRP A 155 -17.07 7.44 -6.43
CA TRP A 155 -15.94 8.07 -5.77
C TRP A 155 -14.68 8.09 -6.63
N LEU A 156 -14.42 7.02 -7.39
CA LEU A 156 -13.30 6.97 -8.32
C LEU A 156 -13.43 8.03 -9.42
N ASP A 157 -14.65 8.24 -9.95
CA ASP A 157 -14.97 9.33 -10.89
C ASP A 157 -14.63 10.70 -10.29
N ARG A 158 -15.06 10.95 -9.05
CA ARG A 158 -14.78 12.23 -8.37
C ARG A 158 -13.31 12.47 -8.10
N ILE A 159 -12.56 11.43 -7.72
CA ILE A 159 -11.12 11.52 -7.50
C ILE A 159 -10.43 11.89 -8.82
N GLU A 160 -10.82 11.25 -9.92
CA GLU A 160 -10.28 11.53 -11.26
C GLU A 160 -10.54 12.99 -11.67
N ASP A 161 -11.78 13.46 -11.53
CA ASP A 161 -12.16 14.86 -11.79
C ASP A 161 -11.37 15.85 -10.92
N GLN A 162 -11.15 15.54 -9.65
CA GLN A 162 -10.36 16.38 -8.76
C GLN A 162 -8.88 16.43 -9.17
N LEU A 163 -8.30 15.31 -9.61
CA LEU A 163 -6.92 15.27 -10.11
C LEU A 163 -6.73 16.12 -11.36
N ASP A 164 -7.77 16.31 -12.17
CA ASP A 164 -7.78 17.23 -13.33
C ASP A 164 -7.80 18.70 -12.92
N GLN A 165 -8.36 19.01 -11.76
CA GLN A 165 -8.46 20.38 -11.23
C GLN A 165 -7.19 20.82 -10.47
N ILE A 166 -6.33 19.89 -10.04
CA ILE A 166 -5.07 20.22 -9.37
C ILE A 166 -4.17 21.05 -10.30
N ALA A 167 -3.72 22.20 -9.82
CA ALA A 167 -2.81 23.10 -10.53
C ALA A 167 -1.56 22.37 -11.07
N ALA A 168 -1.07 22.83 -12.22
CA ALA A 168 0.13 22.25 -12.83
C ALA A 168 1.41 22.70 -12.13
N ASP A 169 1.39 23.90 -11.55
CA ASP A 169 2.49 24.49 -10.81
C ASP A 169 2.35 24.22 -9.30
N GLU A 170 3.48 23.88 -8.67
CA GLU A 170 3.53 23.50 -7.25
C GLU A 170 3.27 24.70 -6.34
N GLU A 171 3.80 25.89 -6.66
CA GLU A 171 3.60 27.10 -5.84
C GLU A 171 2.15 27.58 -5.91
N ASP A 172 1.53 27.50 -7.09
CA ASP A 172 0.10 27.78 -7.26
C ASP A 172 -0.76 26.84 -6.41
N PHE A 173 -0.45 25.54 -6.41
CA PHE A 173 -1.16 24.56 -5.58
C PHE A 173 -0.98 24.86 -4.08
N ILE A 174 0.25 25.13 -3.63
CA ILE A 174 0.54 25.47 -2.23
C ILE A 174 -0.28 26.70 -1.82
N ARG A 175 -0.24 27.79 -2.60
CA ARG A 175 -0.99 29.02 -2.29
C ARG A 175 -2.49 28.77 -2.18
N ALA A 176 -3.06 27.94 -3.05
CA ALA A 176 -4.46 27.56 -2.99
C ALA A 176 -4.80 26.78 -1.71
N MET A 177 -3.91 25.90 -1.24
CA MET A 177 -4.17 25.04 -0.08
C MET A 177 -3.86 25.70 1.28
N LEU A 178 -2.97 26.70 1.33
CA LEU A 178 -2.62 27.40 2.58
C LEU A 178 -3.87 27.98 3.28
N GLY A 179 -4.82 28.53 2.52
CA GLY A 179 -6.06 29.11 3.05
C GLY A 179 -7.08 28.09 3.56
N GLU A 180 -6.98 26.83 3.14
CA GLU A 180 -7.94 25.76 3.47
C GLU A 180 -7.58 25.00 4.76
N THR A 181 -6.45 25.33 5.39
CA THR A 181 -5.87 24.53 6.48
C THR A 181 -5.85 25.29 7.81
N GLU A 182 -6.97 25.28 8.53
CA GLU A 182 -7.18 26.07 9.76
C GLU A 182 -6.11 25.88 10.86
N LYS A 183 -5.48 24.71 10.94
CA LYS A 183 -4.48 24.37 11.97
C LYS A 183 -3.04 24.31 11.43
N LEU A 184 -2.81 24.78 10.21
CA LEU A 184 -1.47 24.78 9.62
C LEU A 184 -0.58 25.81 10.32
N ASN A 185 0.64 25.38 10.68
CA ASN A 185 1.75 26.29 10.95
C ASN A 185 2.73 26.23 9.77
N PRO A 186 2.69 27.17 8.82
CA PRO A 186 3.50 27.09 7.59
C PRO A 186 5.01 27.13 7.87
N ALA A 187 5.43 27.69 9.01
CA ALA A 187 6.84 27.71 9.42
C ALA A 187 7.40 26.30 9.74
N HIS A 188 6.56 25.29 9.98
CA HIS A 188 7.01 23.89 10.11
C HIS A 188 7.42 23.27 8.77
N TYR A 189 7.09 23.93 7.66
CA TYR A 189 7.27 23.43 6.30
C TYR A 189 8.09 24.40 5.42
N ASP A 190 8.82 25.34 6.05
CA ASP A 190 9.64 26.35 5.36
C ASP A 190 8.87 27.24 4.37
N LEU A 191 7.58 27.51 4.64
CA LEU A 191 6.68 28.31 3.79
C LEU A 191 6.54 29.78 4.23
N VAL A 192 7.36 30.26 5.17
CA VAL A 192 7.40 31.65 5.70
C VAL A 192 8.83 32.12 5.87
#